data_AF-A0A5J4PLH0-F1
#
_entry.id   AF-A0A5J4PLH0-F1
#
_cell.length_a   1.000
_cell.length_b   1.000
_cell.length_c   1.000
_cell.angle_alpha   90.00
_cell.angle_beta   90.00
_cell.angle_gamma   90.00
#
_symmetry.space_group_name_H-M   'P 1'
#
loop_
_entity.id
_entity.type
_entity.pdbx_description
1 polymer ?
#
loop_
_entity_poly.entity_id
_entity_poly.type
_entity_poly.pdbx_seq_one_letter_code
_entity_poly.pdbx_strand_id
1 'polypeptide(L)'
;MKRILYLWLLIQVCVACTQVLPEGKKSDQLPAIFPDYAETTIPSNIAPLNFSLTAPYKEAYAVLTSANRKLTVKANKGQFNIPVSKWKQLLASATGASVSVIVSVKEEEWISYAPFHFYVATEPVDPYIAYRLIEPGYEVWNRMGIYQRNLENYSESAIIENKMSGQNCMNCHSFCMQNPDKMLFHMRETYAGTLLIDGDKIEKLNTKTNQTISALVYPSWHPSGKYVAFSVNDTKQGFHQNDPNRIEVFDQASD
;
A
#
# COMPACT_ATOMS: atom_id res chain seq x y z
N MET A 1 -19.17 -24.49 49.50
CA MET A 1 -19.81 -25.22 48.37
C MET A 1 -20.47 -24.30 47.33
N LYS A 2 -21.14 -23.19 47.70
CA LYS A 2 -21.79 -22.28 46.73
C LYS A 2 -20.83 -21.48 45.82
N ARG A 3 -19.60 -21.17 46.27
CA ARG A 3 -18.60 -20.42 45.46
C ARG A 3 -17.97 -21.22 44.31
N ILE A 4 -17.94 -22.56 44.39
CA ILE A 4 -17.38 -23.42 43.34
C ILE A 4 -18.40 -23.63 42.21
N LEU A 5 -19.70 -23.58 42.52
CA LEU A 5 -20.77 -23.62 41.51
C LEU A 5 -20.77 -22.40 40.58
N TYR A 6 -20.42 -21.21 41.09
CA TYR A 6 -20.35 -19.99 40.25
C TYR A 6 -19.17 -20.00 39.28
N LEU A 7 -18.06 -20.69 39.60
CA LEU A 7 -16.93 -20.85 38.68
C LEU A 7 -17.24 -21.81 37.52
N TRP A 8 -18.10 -22.81 37.75
CA TRP A 8 -18.54 -23.73 36.69
C TRP A 8 -19.56 -23.08 35.74
N LEU A 9 -20.36 -22.12 36.22
CA LEU A 9 -21.34 -21.41 35.39
C LEU A 9 -20.71 -20.35 34.46
N LEU A 10 -19.51 -19.86 34.78
CA LEU A 10 -18.77 -18.90 33.94
C LEU A 10 -17.94 -19.56 32.82
N ILE A 11 -17.73 -20.87 32.87
CA ILE A 11 -16.92 -21.62 31.89
C ILE A 11 -17.79 -22.11 30.69
N GLN A 12 -19.12 -22.07 30.78
CA GLN A 12 -20.02 -22.57 29.73
C GLN A 12 -20.38 -21.58 28.61
N VAL A 13 -19.83 -20.36 28.57
CA VAL A 13 -20.18 -19.35 27.54
C VAL A 13 -19.07 -19.12 26.49
N CYS A 14 -17.98 -19.88 26.52
CA CYS A 14 -16.97 -19.87 25.45
C CYS A 14 -17.10 -21.07 24.52
N VAL A 15 -18.32 -21.40 24.09
CA VAL A 15 -18.49 -22.21 22.87
C VAL A 15 -18.12 -21.30 21.71
N ALA A 16 -16.85 -21.37 21.30
CA ALA A 16 -16.43 -20.79 20.03
C ALA A 16 -17.34 -21.36 18.95
N CYS A 17 -18.21 -20.52 18.39
CA CYS A 17 -18.99 -20.83 17.21
C CYS A 17 -17.99 -21.14 16.10
N THR A 18 -17.66 -22.40 15.94
CA THR A 18 -16.94 -22.89 14.77
C THR A 18 -17.95 -22.77 13.66
N GLN A 19 -17.91 -21.66 12.91
CA GLN A 19 -18.79 -21.47 11.76
C GLN A 19 -18.52 -22.64 10.80
N VAL A 20 -19.41 -23.63 10.84
CA VAL A 20 -19.42 -24.75 9.93
C VAL A 20 -19.67 -24.17 8.55
N LEU A 21 -18.81 -24.53 7.61
CA LEU A 21 -18.98 -24.15 6.21
C LEU A 21 -20.35 -24.64 5.75
N PRO A 22 -21.18 -23.80 5.11
CA PRO A 22 -22.47 -24.25 4.64
C PRO A 22 -22.29 -25.34 3.58
N GLU A 23 -22.95 -26.49 3.76
CA GLU A 23 -23.01 -27.52 2.73
C GLU A 23 -23.77 -26.97 1.51
N GLY A 24 -23.20 -27.16 0.33
CA GLY A 24 -23.70 -26.57 -0.90
C GLY A 24 -23.08 -27.18 -2.14
N LYS A 25 -23.59 -26.77 -3.31
CA LYS A 25 -23.09 -27.18 -4.61
C LYS A 25 -21.66 -26.69 -4.80
N LYS A 26 -20.77 -27.56 -5.26
CA LYS A 26 -19.42 -27.16 -5.67
C LYS A 26 -19.46 -26.65 -7.12
N SER A 27 -18.71 -25.59 -7.38
CA SER A 27 -18.46 -25.05 -8.71
C SER A 27 -16.98 -25.21 -9.04
N ASP A 28 -16.68 -25.58 -10.28
CA ASP A 28 -15.30 -25.66 -10.80
C ASP A 28 -14.77 -24.28 -11.23
N GLN A 29 -15.60 -23.23 -11.14
CA GLN A 29 -15.20 -21.86 -11.48
C GLN A 29 -14.52 -21.18 -10.29
N LEU A 30 -13.55 -20.31 -10.58
CA LEU A 30 -12.98 -19.39 -9.62
C LEU A 30 -13.98 -18.26 -9.30
N PRO A 31 -13.98 -17.73 -8.06
CA PRO A 31 -14.79 -16.56 -7.73
C PRO A 31 -14.21 -15.30 -8.40
N ALA A 32 -15.06 -14.48 -9.00
CA ALA A 32 -14.64 -13.18 -9.52
C ALA A 32 -14.50 -12.17 -8.35
N ILE A 33 -13.26 -11.80 -8.03
CA ILE A 33 -12.91 -10.95 -6.88
C ILE A 33 -12.26 -9.63 -7.30
N PHE A 34 -12.38 -8.61 -6.44
CA PHE A 34 -11.65 -7.35 -6.57
C PHE A 34 -11.10 -6.89 -5.20
N PRO A 35 -9.81 -6.48 -5.13
CA PRO A 35 -8.79 -6.64 -6.17
C PRO A 35 -8.57 -8.12 -6.52
N ASP A 36 -8.06 -8.38 -7.73
CA ASP A 36 -7.73 -9.73 -8.13
C ASP A 36 -6.42 -10.16 -7.47
N TYR A 37 -6.56 -10.89 -6.36
CA TYR A 37 -5.44 -11.45 -5.60
C TYR A 37 -5.26 -12.95 -5.87
N ALA A 38 -6.01 -13.53 -6.82
CA ALA A 38 -5.89 -14.95 -7.10
C ALA A 38 -4.44 -15.29 -7.51
N GLU A 39 -3.89 -16.35 -6.92
CA GLU A 39 -2.55 -16.86 -7.23
C GLU A 39 -1.40 -15.86 -7.01
N THR A 40 -1.61 -14.83 -6.17
CA THR A 40 -0.60 -13.79 -5.91
C THR A 40 0.43 -14.23 -4.87
N THR A 41 1.70 -13.83 -5.06
CA THR A 41 2.74 -13.96 -4.03
C THR A 41 2.76 -12.73 -3.13
N ILE A 42 2.75 -12.95 -1.81
CA ILE A 42 2.71 -11.92 -0.80
C ILE A 42 3.83 -12.04 0.24
N PRO A 43 4.33 -10.91 0.77
CA PRO A 43 5.23 -10.91 1.92
C PRO A 43 4.60 -11.49 3.18
N SER A 44 5.42 -12.08 4.04
CA SER A 44 4.99 -12.71 5.30
C SER A 44 4.45 -11.72 6.35
N ASN A 45 4.76 -10.44 6.23
CA ASN A 45 4.33 -9.35 7.11
C ASN A 45 3.26 -8.41 6.51
N ILE A 46 2.74 -8.70 5.30
CA ILE A 46 1.79 -7.80 4.63
C ILE A 46 0.48 -7.64 5.43
N ALA A 47 -0.15 -6.46 5.33
CA ALA A 47 -1.48 -6.20 5.86
C ALA A 47 -2.54 -7.17 5.29
N PRO A 48 -3.69 -7.36 5.97
CA PRO A 48 -4.70 -8.32 5.54
C PRO A 48 -5.29 -7.99 4.17
N LEU A 49 -5.16 -8.91 3.20
CA LEU A 49 -5.72 -8.76 1.86
C LEU A 49 -7.25 -8.80 1.85
N ASN A 50 -7.88 -7.68 2.15
CA ASN A 50 -9.33 -7.55 2.08
C ASN A 50 -9.78 -7.47 0.61
N PHE A 51 -10.77 -8.27 0.24
CA PHE A 51 -11.30 -8.33 -1.11
C PHE A 51 -12.83 -8.41 -1.11
N SER A 52 -13.44 -8.19 -2.27
CA SER A 52 -14.87 -8.23 -2.50
C SER A 52 -15.19 -9.14 -3.68
N LEU A 53 -16.40 -9.68 -3.75
CA LEU A 53 -16.91 -10.30 -4.99
C LEU A 53 -17.41 -9.20 -5.93
N THR A 54 -17.20 -9.36 -7.23
CA THR A 54 -17.70 -8.41 -8.24
C THR A 54 -19.19 -8.60 -8.52
N ALA A 55 -19.69 -9.84 -8.36
CA ALA A 55 -21.10 -10.18 -8.49
C ALA A 55 -21.86 -9.95 -7.17
N PRO A 56 -23.16 -9.58 -7.23
CA PRO A 56 -23.99 -9.45 -6.04
C PRO A 56 -24.29 -10.81 -5.41
N TYR A 57 -24.45 -10.83 -4.08
CA TYR A 57 -24.77 -12.02 -3.30
C TYR A 57 -25.63 -11.65 -2.08
N LYS A 58 -26.40 -12.62 -1.54
CA LYS A 58 -27.17 -12.40 -0.29
C LYS A 58 -26.28 -12.56 0.94
N GLU A 59 -25.46 -13.60 0.94
CA GLU A 59 -24.51 -13.90 2.01
C GLU A 59 -23.28 -14.58 1.41
N ALA A 60 -22.10 -14.33 1.97
CA ALA A 60 -20.89 -14.98 1.53
C ALA A 60 -19.89 -15.20 2.67
N TYR A 61 -19.10 -16.27 2.57
CA TYR A 61 -18.01 -16.60 3.47
C TYR A 61 -16.75 -16.92 2.67
N ALA A 62 -15.61 -16.44 3.15
CA ALA A 62 -14.29 -16.85 2.70
C ALA A 62 -13.62 -17.69 3.79
N VAL A 63 -13.07 -18.83 3.42
CA VAL A 63 -12.31 -19.70 4.31
C VAL A 63 -10.87 -19.75 3.83
N LEU A 64 -9.98 -19.25 4.67
CA LEU A 64 -8.54 -19.24 4.45
C LEU A 64 -7.91 -20.34 5.31
N THR A 65 -7.11 -21.20 4.69
CA THR A 65 -6.51 -22.37 5.36
C THR A 65 -5.04 -22.48 5.00
N SER A 66 -4.20 -22.71 6.01
CA SER A 66 -2.80 -23.09 5.83
C SER A 66 -2.35 -23.95 7.01
N ALA A 67 -1.64 -25.04 6.72
CA ALA A 67 -1.23 -26.04 7.71
C ALA A 67 -2.39 -26.44 8.66
N ASN A 68 -2.24 -26.19 9.96
CA ASN A 68 -3.24 -26.48 10.99
C ASN A 68 -4.12 -25.28 11.36
N ARG A 69 -4.04 -24.17 10.61
CA ARG A 69 -4.82 -22.95 10.84
C ARG A 69 -5.91 -22.78 9.81
N LYS A 70 -7.09 -22.40 10.29
CA LYS A 70 -8.28 -22.09 9.50
C LYS A 70 -8.90 -20.79 9.99
N LEU A 71 -9.24 -19.93 9.05
CA LEU A 71 -9.87 -18.64 9.29
C LEU A 71 -11.11 -18.52 8.40
N THR A 72 -12.29 -18.46 9.03
CA THR A 72 -13.55 -18.15 8.35
C THR A 72 -13.86 -16.66 8.49
N VAL A 73 -14.15 -16.00 7.38
CA VAL A 73 -14.47 -14.57 7.28
C VAL A 73 -15.82 -14.43 6.59
N LYS A 74 -16.80 -13.84 7.27
CA LYS A 74 -18.08 -13.46 6.67
C LYS A 74 -17.93 -12.16 5.90
N ALA A 75 -18.47 -12.07 4.70
CA ALA A 75 -18.57 -10.80 4.00
C ALA A 75 -19.47 -9.82 4.76
N ASN A 76 -19.04 -8.57 4.88
CA ASN A 76 -19.81 -7.50 5.50
C ASN A 76 -19.65 -6.22 4.67
N LYS A 77 -20.76 -5.52 4.40
CA LYS A 77 -20.79 -4.32 3.54
C LYS A 77 -20.09 -4.52 2.19
N GLY A 78 -20.29 -5.68 1.57
CA GLY A 78 -19.73 -6.01 0.26
C GLY A 78 -18.31 -6.60 0.28
N GLN A 79 -17.62 -6.64 1.42
CA GLN A 79 -16.20 -6.99 1.50
C GLN A 79 -15.90 -8.06 2.56
N PHE A 80 -14.91 -8.91 2.28
CA PHE A 80 -14.28 -9.80 3.27
C PHE A 80 -13.21 -9.04 4.03
N ASN A 81 -13.57 -8.57 5.23
CA ASN A 81 -12.66 -7.88 6.14
C ASN A 81 -11.95 -8.89 7.04
N ILE A 82 -10.71 -9.22 6.71
CA ILE A 82 -9.90 -10.22 7.40
C ILE A 82 -9.36 -9.63 8.72
N PRO A 83 -9.63 -10.25 9.88
CA PRO A 83 -9.14 -9.74 11.16
C PRO A 83 -7.60 -9.75 11.25
N VAL A 84 -7.00 -8.58 11.52
CA VAL A 84 -5.54 -8.38 11.55
C VAL A 84 -4.81 -9.41 12.41
N SER A 85 -5.29 -9.68 13.63
CA SER A 85 -4.63 -10.62 14.54
C SER A 85 -4.63 -12.06 14.01
N LYS A 86 -5.75 -12.50 13.43
CA LYS A 86 -5.88 -13.85 12.84
C LYS A 86 -5.09 -13.96 11.54
N TRP A 87 -5.05 -12.91 10.74
CA TRP A 87 -4.23 -12.82 9.53
C TRP A 87 -2.75 -12.99 9.84
N LYS A 88 -2.20 -12.22 10.80
CA LYS A 88 -0.80 -12.34 11.21
C LYS A 88 -0.45 -13.75 11.67
N GLN A 89 -1.32 -14.38 12.44
CA GLN A 89 -1.12 -15.76 12.88
C GLN A 89 -1.19 -16.78 11.73
N LEU A 90 -2.05 -16.55 10.74
CA LEU A 90 -2.16 -17.39 9.55
C LEU A 90 -0.91 -17.28 8.67
N LEU A 91 -0.45 -16.06 8.38
CA LEU A 91 0.77 -15.84 7.58
C LEU A 91 2.03 -16.40 8.26
N ALA A 92 2.14 -16.26 9.59
CA ALA A 92 3.24 -16.86 10.35
C ALA A 92 3.29 -18.39 10.24
N SER A 93 2.15 -19.06 10.05
CA SER A 93 2.10 -20.51 9.79
C SER A 93 2.30 -20.89 8.33
N ALA A 94 2.17 -19.93 7.42
CA ALA A 94 2.18 -20.14 5.97
C ALA A 94 3.48 -19.69 5.29
N THR A 95 4.43 -19.08 6.03
CA THR A 95 5.70 -18.57 5.50
C THR A 95 6.46 -19.65 4.73
N GLY A 96 6.80 -19.39 3.47
CA GLY A 96 7.43 -20.35 2.55
C GLY A 96 6.47 -21.38 1.93
N ALA A 97 5.16 -21.24 2.16
CA ALA A 97 4.11 -22.12 1.68
C ALA A 97 2.95 -21.29 1.08
N SER A 98 1.72 -21.80 1.16
CA SER A 98 0.53 -21.12 0.63
C SER A 98 -0.63 -21.07 1.64
N VAL A 99 -1.52 -20.12 1.41
CA VAL A 99 -2.85 -20.03 2.02
C VAL A 99 -3.87 -20.34 0.94
N SER A 100 -4.64 -21.42 1.13
CA SER A 100 -5.77 -21.75 0.26
C SER A 100 -7.00 -20.96 0.69
N VAL A 101 -7.70 -20.37 -0.28
CA VAL A 101 -8.90 -19.57 -0.06
C VAL A 101 -10.07 -20.18 -0.83
N ILE A 102 -11.13 -20.54 -0.11
CA ILE A 102 -12.40 -20.98 -0.69
C ILE A 102 -13.47 -19.94 -0.39
N VAL A 103 -14.20 -19.52 -1.41
CA VAL A 103 -15.33 -18.60 -1.26
C VAL A 103 -16.63 -19.35 -1.49
N SER A 104 -17.59 -19.17 -0.58
CA SER A 104 -18.93 -19.71 -0.67
C SER A 104 -19.96 -18.59 -0.64
N VAL A 105 -20.91 -18.61 -1.56
CA VAL A 105 -21.99 -17.61 -1.69
C VAL A 105 -23.35 -18.27 -1.54
N LYS A 106 -24.31 -17.51 -1.00
CA LYS A 106 -25.71 -17.91 -0.88
C LYS A 106 -26.54 -17.21 -1.94
N GLU A 107 -27.10 -17.99 -2.85
CA GLU A 107 -28.08 -17.55 -3.84
C GLU A 107 -29.48 -18.08 -3.46
N GLU A 108 -29.94 -19.14 -4.14
CA GLU A 108 -31.05 -20.00 -3.71
C GLU A 108 -30.52 -21.12 -2.81
N GLU A 109 -29.44 -21.76 -3.24
CA GLU A 109 -28.62 -22.71 -2.47
C GLU A 109 -27.23 -22.12 -2.22
N TRP A 110 -26.43 -22.80 -1.38
CA TRP A 110 -25.03 -22.46 -1.22
C TRP A 110 -24.22 -22.96 -2.41
N ILE A 111 -23.37 -22.09 -2.95
CA ILE A 111 -22.41 -22.43 -4.00
C ILE A 111 -21.01 -22.17 -3.43
N SER A 112 -20.13 -23.18 -3.48
CA SER A 112 -18.72 -23.05 -3.13
C SER A 112 -17.87 -23.09 -4.39
N TYR A 113 -17.13 -22.02 -4.65
CA TYR A 113 -16.25 -21.89 -5.80
C TYR A 113 -14.98 -22.74 -5.66
N ALA A 114 -14.29 -22.94 -6.77
CA ALA A 114 -12.96 -23.53 -6.79
C ALA A 114 -11.99 -22.68 -5.93
N PRO A 115 -11.05 -23.32 -5.21
CA PRO A 115 -10.08 -22.60 -4.40
C PRO A 115 -9.09 -21.82 -5.26
N PHE A 116 -8.60 -20.72 -4.72
CA PHE A 116 -7.38 -20.04 -5.19
C PHE A 116 -6.39 -19.89 -4.04
N HIS A 117 -5.16 -19.45 -4.35
CA HIS A 117 -4.08 -19.42 -3.36
C HIS A 117 -3.43 -18.04 -3.22
N PHE A 118 -2.94 -17.77 -2.02
CA PHE A 118 -1.88 -16.80 -1.77
C PHE A 118 -0.58 -17.55 -1.50
N TYR A 119 0.50 -17.21 -2.19
CA TYR A 119 1.83 -17.76 -1.93
C TYR A 119 2.56 -16.84 -0.97
N VAL A 120 3.03 -17.35 0.17
CA VAL A 120 3.63 -16.50 1.21
C VAL A 120 5.15 -16.62 1.14
N ALA A 121 5.81 -15.55 0.72
CA ALA A 121 7.27 -15.48 0.65
C ALA A 121 7.92 -15.61 2.04
N THR A 122 9.16 -16.09 2.08
CA THR A 122 9.97 -16.12 3.31
C THR A 122 10.41 -14.71 3.71
N GLU A 123 10.66 -13.86 2.72
CA GLU A 123 11.14 -12.50 2.90
C GLU A 123 9.99 -11.57 3.31
N PRO A 124 10.17 -10.76 4.37
CA PRO A 124 9.26 -9.66 4.65
C PRO A 124 9.45 -8.54 3.62
N VAL A 125 8.44 -7.68 3.50
CA VAL A 125 8.57 -6.40 2.77
C VAL A 125 9.05 -5.31 3.70
N ASP A 126 9.75 -4.33 3.15
CA ASP A 126 10.01 -3.07 3.84
C ASP A 126 8.69 -2.45 4.29
N PRO A 127 8.56 -2.02 5.56
CA PRO A 127 7.25 -1.66 6.08
C PRO A 127 6.61 -0.45 5.40
N TYR A 128 7.36 0.42 4.74
CA TYR A 128 6.84 1.68 4.21
C TYR A 128 7.07 1.83 2.71
N ILE A 129 6.05 2.36 2.04
CA ILE A 129 6.17 2.96 0.70
C ILE A 129 5.96 4.47 0.82
N ALA A 130 6.77 5.25 0.09
CA ALA A 130 6.60 6.69 -0.05
C ALA A 130 5.95 7.03 -1.41
N TYR A 131 4.99 7.95 -1.42
CA TYR A 131 4.29 8.39 -2.62
C TYR A 131 3.74 9.80 -2.47
N ARG A 132 3.23 10.35 -3.58
CA ARG A 132 2.54 11.63 -3.60
C ARG A 132 1.05 11.41 -3.73
N LEU A 133 0.28 12.20 -2.99
CA LEU A 133 -1.13 12.43 -3.28
C LEU A 133 -1.22 13.73 -4.07
N ILE A 134 -1.56 13.61 -5.35
CA ILE A 134 -1.70 14.74 -6.26
C ILE A 134 -3.18 14.83 -6.60
N GLU A 135 -3.87 15.75 -5.94
CA GLU A 135 -5.27 16.05 -6.26
C GLU A 135 -5.35 16.81 -7.60
N PRO A 136 -6.49 16.73 -8.32
CA PRO A 136 -6.74 17.56 -9.49
C PRO A 136 -6.53 19.05 -9.17
N GLY A 137 -6.09 19.84 -10.16
CA GLY A 137 -5.65 21.24 -9.95
C GLY A 137 -6.69 22.24 -9.42
N TYR A 138 -7.94 21.83 -9.24
CA TYR A 138 -9.02 22.62 -8.64
C TYR A 138 -9.24 22.30 -7.14
N GLU A 139 -8.57 21.29 -6.59
CA GLU A 139 -8.65 20.91 -5.18
C GLU A 139 -7.68 21.71 -4.29
N VAL A 140 -7.83 21.59 -2.97
CA VAL A 140 -7.12 22.42 -1.98
C VAL A 140 -5.61 22.18 -2.00
N TRP A 141 -4.87 23.14 -2.54
CA TRP A 141 -3.42 23.03 -2.75
C TRP A 141 -2.59 22.82 -1.47
N ASN A 142 -3.11 23.14 -0.28
CA ASN A 142 -2.34 23.14 0.98
C ASN A 142 -2.10 21.76 1.63
N ARG A 143 -2.60 20.67 1.02
CA ARG A 143 -2.35 19.28 1.45
C ARG A 143 -1.49 18.49 0.46
N MET A 144 -0.99 19.15 -0.59
CA MET A 144 -0.03 18.50 -1.48
C MET A 144 1.22 18.12 -0.69
N GLY A 145 1.65 16.87 -0.80
CA GLY A 145 2.71 16.35 0.06
C GLY A 145 3.30 15.04 -0.41
N ILE A 146 4.38 14.66 0.26
CA ILE A 146 4.95 13.33 0.22
C ILE A 146 4.41 12.59 1.43
N TYR A 147 3.79 11.45 1.18
CA TYR A 147 3.15 10.60 2.17
C TYR A 147 3.89 9.27 2.24
N GLN A 148 3.75 8.60 3.38
CA GLN A 148 4.18 7.22 3.54
C GLN A 148 3.02 6.38 4.05
N ARG A 149 2.96 5.12 3.59
CA ARG A 149 2.00 4.14 4.07
C ARG A 149 2.71 2.90 4.57
N ASN A 150 2.32 2.46 5.76
CA ASN A 150 2.76 1.20 6.32
C ASN A 150 2.01 0.04 5.63
N LEU A 151 2.75 -0.83 4.95
CA LEU A 151 2.26 -1.98 4.20
C LEU A 151 1.80 -3.14 5.09
N GLU A 152 2.17 -3.14 6.38
CA GLU A 152 1.82 -4.17 7.36
C GLU A 152 0.49 -3.90 8.09
N ASN A 153 0.01 -2.65 8.06
CA ASN A 153 -1.19 -2.24 8.81
C ASN A 153 -2.07 -1.14 8.16
N TYR A 154 -1.73 -0.66 6.97
CA TYR A 154 -2.42 0.39 6.22
C TYR A 154 -2.36 1.82 6.79
N SER A 155 -1.65 2.08 7.89
CA SER A 155 -1.52 3.45 8.41
C SER A 155 -0.81 4.34 7.40
N GLU A 156 -1.37 5.52 7.14
CA GLU A 156 -0.79 6.54 6.27
C GLU A 156 -0.45 7.78 7.10
N SER A 157 0.67 8.42 6.80
CA SER A 157 1.09 9.68 7.42
C SER A 157 1.85 10.54 6.41
N ALA A 158 1.75 11.86 6.55
CA ALA A 158 2.60 12.77 5.78
C ALA A 158 4.07 12.67 6.23
N ILE A 159 4.99 12.58 5.28
CA ILE A 159 6.42 12.85 5.51
C ILE A 159 6.61 14.37 5.58
N ILE A 160 6.09 15.07 4.58
CA ILE A 160 6.08 16.54 4.52
C ILE A 160 4.94 17.02 3.60
N GLU A 161 4.24 18.07 4.04
CA GLU A 161 3.22 18.78 3.27
C GLU A 161 3.74 20.16 2.86
N ASN A 162 3.30 20.67 1.71
CA ASN A 162 3.76 21.96 1.19
C ASN A 162 3.49 23.14 2.14
N LYS A 163 2.44 23.08 2.96
CA LYS A 163 2.16 24.08 4.01
C LYS A 163 3.33 24.25 4.99
N MET A 164 4.15 23.21 5.18
CA MET A 164 5.34 23.22 6.04
C MET A 164 6.55 23.90 5.36
N SER A 165 6.49 24.09 4.04
CA SER A 165 7.56 24.66 3.21
C SER A 165 7.11 25.92 2.47
N GLY A 166 6.24 26.74 3.07
CA GLY A 166 5.76 27.98 2.44
C GLY A 166 4.97 27.77 1.15
N GLN A 167 4.28 26.63 1.04
CA GLN A 167 3.56 26.19 -0.16
C GLN A 167 4.46 25.86 -1.37
N ASN A 168 5.74 25.52 -1.15
CA ASN A 168 6.60 25.03 -2.23
C ASN A 168 6.07 23.74 -2.90
N CYS A 169 6.55 23.50 -4.12
CA CYS A 169 6.32 22.25 -4.84
C CYS A 169 6.89 21.02 -4.11
N MET A 170 6.13 19.91 -4.09
CA MET A 170 6.48 18.65 -3.40
C MET A 170 6.86 17.50 -4.35
N ASN A 171 7.09 17.81 -5.62
CA ASN A 171 7.15 16.79 -6.67
C ASN A 171 8.46 16.01 -6.71
N CYS A 172 9.57 16.65 -6.41
CA CYS A 172 10.90 16.15 -6.75
C CYS A 172 11.63 15.68 -5.50
N HIS A 173 11.59 14.38 -5.24
CA HIS A 173 12.34 13.74 -4.16
C HIS A 173 12.93 12.41 -4.63
N SER A 174 14.05 11.99 -4.05
CA SER A 174 14.72 10.74 -4.42
C SER A 174 15.49 10.17 -3.24
N PHE A 175 15.19 8.92 -2.88
CA PHE A 175 15.89 8.17 -1.85
C PHE A 175 17.11 7.47 -2.44
N CYS A 176 18.25 7.57 -1.77
CA CYS A 176 19.47 6.86 -2.14
C CYS A 176 19.28 5.37 -1.81
N MET A 177 19.08 4.52 -2.83
CA MET A 177 18.93 3.07 -2.64
C MET A 177 17.86 2.71 -1.60
N GLN A 178 16.69 3.35 -1.69
CA GLN A 178 15.55 3.15 -0.79
C GLN A 178 15.82 3.51 0.69
N ASN A 179 16.97 4.11 1.02
CA ASN A 179 17.31 4.51 2.38
C ASN A 179 16.54 5.78 2.79
N PRO A 180 15.64 5.73 3.80
CA PRO A 180 14.89 6.90 4.25
C PRO A 180 15.77 7.97 4.90
N ASP A 181 16.93 7.59 5.46
CA ASP A 181 17.85 8.52 6.11
C ASP A 181 18.72 9.27 5.08
N LYS A 182 18.67 8.89 3.80
CA LYS A 182 19.50 9.50 2.76
C LYS A 182 18.68 9.83 1.52
N MET A 183 18.27 11.09 1.42
CA MET A 183 17.37 11.53 0.35
C MET A 183 17.70 12.93 -0.15
N LEU A 184 17.27 13.19 -1.38
CA LEU A 184 17.21 14.52 -1.97
C LEU A 184 15.77 14.99 -2.00
N PHE A 185 15.57 16.27 -1.75
CA PHE A 185 14.28 16.94 -1.89
C PHE A 185 14.45 18.31 -2.55
N HIS A 186 13.93 18.46 -3.75
CA HIS A 186 13.97 19.71 -4.50
C HIS A 186 12.70 20.51 -4.24
N MET A 187 12.88 21.68 -3.64
CA MET A 187 11.83 22.67 -3.51
C MET A 187 11.92 23.68 -4.66
N ARG A 188 10.77 24.03 -5.20
CA ARG A 188 10.60 25.10 -6.19
C ARG A 188 9.63 26.15 -5.63
N GLU A 189 9.72 27.38 -6.16
CA GLU A 189 9.02 28.59 -5.70
C GLU A 189 9.71 29.32 -4.53
N THR A 190 8.97 29.58 -3.44
CA THR A 190 9.32 30.52 -2.37
C THR A 190 10.66 30.24 -1.70
N TYR A 191 10.96 28.97 -1.40
CA TYR A 191 12.24 28.58 -0.80
C TYR A 191 13.03 27.62 -1.69
N ALA A 192 13.14 27.97 -2.97
CA ALA A 192 13.83 27.16 -3.97
C ALA A 192 15.20 26.67 -3.52
N GLY A 193 15.53 25.43 -3.89
CA GLY A 193 16.81 24.79 -3.62
C GLY A 193 16.68 23.27 -3.46
N THR A 194 17.83 22.61 -3.43
CA THR A 194 17.93 21.16 -3.24
C THR A 194 18.34 20.90 -1.80
N LEU A 195 17.49 20.21 -1.03
CA LEU A 195 17.89 19.66 0.27
C LEU A 195 18.55 18.30 0.05
N LEU A 196 19.73 18.14 0.62
CA LEU A 196 20.40 16.86 0.80
C LEU A 196 20.27 16.48 2.28
N ILE A 197 19.64 15.33 2.52
CA ILE A 197 19.48 14.74 3.84
C ILE A 197 20.41 13.52 3.91
N ASP A 198 21.24 13.45 4.95
CA ASP A 198 22.13 12.34 5.25
C ASP A 198 22.16 12.12 6.78
N GLY A 199 21.30 11.23 7.27
CA GLY A 199 20.97 11.07 8.68
C GLY A 199 20.38 12.36 9.26
N ASP A 200 20.93 12.81 10.39
CA ASP A 200 20.52 14.05 11.06
C ASP A 200 21.01 15.33 10.33
N LYS A 201 21.85 15.18 9.31
CA LYS A 201 22.43 16.30 8.60
C LYS A 201 21.53 16.71 7.43
N ILE A 202 21.09 17.96 7.45
CA ILE A 202 20.32 18.56 6.36
C ILE A 202 21.12 19.73 5.78
N GLU A 203 21.44 19.65 4.50
CA GLU A 203 22.12 20.70 3.76
C GLU A 203 21.23 21.25 2.65
N LYS A 204 21.11 22.58 2.56
CA LYS A 204 20.49 23.23 1.41
C LYS A 204 21.57 23.62 0.41
N LEU A 205 21.55 22.98 -0.75
CA LEU A 205 22.51 23.20 -1.83
C LEU A 205 22.03 24.36 -2.73
N ASN A 206 22.91 25.34 -2.97
CA ASN A 206 22.77 26.30 -4.05
C ASN A 206 23.56 25.80 -5.26
N THR A 207 22.84 25.39 -6.30
CA THR A 207 23.42 24.56 -7.36
C THR A 207 23.40 25.24 -8.72
N LYS A 208 22.80 26.43 -8.83
CA LYS A 208 22.83 27.21 -10.06
C LYS A 208 24.16 27.94 -10.14
N THR A 209 24.85 27.81 -11.27
CA THR A 209 26.07 28.56 -11.59
C THR A 209 25.88 29.37 -12.86
N ASN A 210 26.86 30.20 -13.21
CA ASN A 210 26.86 30.93 -14.49
C ASN A 210 27.10 30.03 -15.70
N GLN A 211 27.51 28.78 -15.50
CA GLN A 211 27.83 27.82 -16.56
C GLN A 211 26.68 26.83 -16.84
N THR A 212 25.65 26.82 -15.99
CA THR A 212 24.52 25.88 -16.05
C THR A 212 23.24 26.58 -16.45
N ILE A 213 22.44 25.98 -17.35
CA ILE A 213 21.18 26.58 -17.83
C ILE A 213 20.14 26.76 -16.71
N SER A 214 20.17 25.91 -15.69
CA SER A 214 19.28 25.96 -14.53
C SER A 214 19.97 25.40 -13.27
N ALA A 215 19.24 25.39 -12.15
CA ALA A 215 19.63 24.57 -10.99
C ALA A 215 19.41 23.08 -11.30
N LEU A 216 19.90 22.18 -10.44
CA LEU A 216 19.78 20.73 -10.66
C LEU A 216 18.31 20.31 -10.73
N VAL A 217 17.98 19.43 -11.69
CA VAL A 217 16.60 19.02 -11.99
C VAL A 217 16.33 17.56 -11.65
N TYR A 218 16.85 16.63 -12.45
CA TYR A 218 16.59 15.20 -12.27
C TYR A 218 17.79 14.49 -11.64
N PRO A 219 17.67 13.95 -10.42
CA PRO A 219 18.76 13.23 -9.75
C PRO A 219 18.84 11.76 -10.18
N SER A 220 20.07 11.24 -10.25
CA SER A 220 20.37 9.82 -10.27
C SER A 220 21.49 9.51 -9.27
N TRP A 221 21.15 8.73 -8.24
CA TRP A 221 22.11 8.31 -7.23
C TRP A 221 23.05 7.25 -7.79
N HIS A 222 24.36 7.44 -7.61
CA HIS A 222 25.32 6.36 -7.83
C HIS A 222 25.11 5.27 -6.76
N PRO A 223 25.18 3.96 -7.09
CA PRO A 223 24.92 2.87 -6.14
C PRO A 223 25.77 2.91 -4.85
N SER A 224 26.94 3.55 -4.88
CA SER A 224 27.78 3.76 -3.70
C SER A 224 27.19 4.73 -2.67
N GLY A 225 26.17 5.52 -3.05
CA GLY A 225 25.59 6.59 -2.24
C GLY A 225 26.52 7.80 -2.01
N LYS A 226 27.70 7.84 -2.64
CA LYS A 226 28.67 8.93 -2.50
C LYS A 226 28.51 10.04 -3.54
N TYR A 227 27.88 9.72 -4.66
CA TYR A 227 27.74 10.63 -5.79
C TYR A 227 26.28 10.67 -6.25
N VAL A 228 25.86 11.83 -6.72
CA VAL A 228 24.59 12.01 -7.42
C VAL A 228 24.91 12.72 -8.72
N ALA A 229 24.49 12.13 -9.83
CA ALA A 229 24.45 12.82 -11.11
C ALA A 229 23.14 13.57 -11.23
N PHE A 230 23.19 14.76 -11.81
CA PHE A 230 22.01 15.57 -12.06
C PHE A 230 22.04 16.08 -13.49
N SER A 231 20.87 16.22 -14.09
CA SER A 231 20.69 17.03 -15.28
C SER A 231 20.41 18.49 -14.91
N VAL A 232 20.69 19.39 -15.85
CA VAL A 232 20.15 20.75 -15.89
C VAL A 232 19.28 20.90 -17.13
N ASN A 233 18.01 21.25 -16.91
CA ASN A 233 17.00 21.31 -17.97
C ASN A 233 16.30 22.66 -17.96
N ASP A 234 15.88 23.14 -19.13
CA ASP A 234 14.86 24.18 -19.26
C ASP A 234 13.48 23.54 -19.51
N THR A 235 12.91 23.00 -18.43
CA THR A 235 11.62 22.29 -18.45
C THR A 235 10.45 23.27 -18.50
N LYS A 236 9.54 23.06 -19.46
CA LYS A 236 8.30 23.81 -19.64
C LYS A 236 7.08 22.90 -19.53
N GLN A 237 5.93 23.52 -19.31
CA GLN A 237 4.63 22.85 -19.37
C GLN A 237 3.80 23.47 -20.50
N GLY A 238 3.25 22.61 -21.35
CA GLY A 238 2.25 22.97 -22.36
C GLY A 238 0.87 22.54 -21.89
N PHE A 239 -0.06 23.48 -21.76
CA PHE A 239 -1.42 23.19 -21.35
C PHE A 239 -2.32 23.14 -22.59
N HIS A 240 -2.98 22.00 -22.80
CA HIS A 240 -4.04 21.85 -23.79
C HIS A 240 -3.66 22.18 -25.24
N GLN A 241 -2.36 22.11 -25.57
CA GLN A 241 -1.86 22.50 -26.89
C GLN A 241 -2.31 21.54 -27.99
N ASN A 242 -2.30 20.24 -27.70
CA ASN A 242 -2.63 19.18 -28.66
C ASN A 242 -3.94 18.44 -28.32
N ASP A 243 -4.38 18.46 -27.06
CA ASP A 243 -5.60 17.81 -26.60
C ASP A 243 -6.18 18.59 -25.40
N PRO A 244 -7.49 18.91 -25.38
CA PRO A 244 -8.12 19.68 -24.30
C PRO A 244 -8.02 19.04 -22.92
N ASN A 245 -7.68 17.75 -22.82
CA ASN A 245 -7.50 17.03 -21.56
C ASN A 245 -6.04 16.66 -21.26
N ARG A 246 -5.07 17.15 -22.05
CA ARG A 246 -3.65 16.84 -21.86
C ARG A 246 -2.86 18.05 -21.38
N ILE A 247 -2.07 17.82 -20.34
CA ILE A 247 -0.95 18.69 -19.94
C ILE A 247 0.33 17.96 -20.33
N GLU A 248 1.20 18.65 -21.03
CA GLU A 248 2.47 18.12 -21.51
C GLU A 248 3.62 18.77 -20.76
N VAL A 249 4.68 18.01 -20.52
CA VAL A 249 5.94 18.50 -19.94
C VAL A 249 7.04 18.18 -20.95
N PHE A 250 7.83 19.18 -21.32
CA PHE A 250 8.90 19.02 -22.30
C PHE A 250 10.09 19.90 -21.92
N ASP A 251 11.28 19.50 -22.37
CA ASP A 251 12.50 20.28 -22.21
C ASP A 251 12.81 21.06 -23.48
N GLN A 252 13.14 22.35 -23.34
CA GLN A 252 13.59 23.18 -24.47
C GLN A 252 15.11 23.08 -24.68
N ALA A 253 15.85 22.78 -23.61
CA ALA A 253 17.29 22.57 -23.62
C ALA A 253 17.69 21.68 -22.43
N SER A 254 18.76 20.90 -22.62
CA SER A 254 19.37 20.03 -21.61
C SER A 254 20.89 19.98 -21.82
N ASP A 255 21.64 19.68 -20.77
CA ASP A 255 23.08 19.39 -20.80
C ASP A 255 23.43 17.99 -21.34
#